data_AF-A0A523MU83-F1
#
_entry.id   AF-A0A523MU83-F1
#
_cell.length_a   1.000
_cell.length_b   1.000
_cell.length_c   1.000
_cell.angle_alpha   90.00
_cell.angle_beta   90.00
_cell.angle_gamma   90.00
#
_symmetry.space_group_name_H-M   'P 1'
#
loop_
_entity.id
_entity.type
_entity.pdbx_description
1 polymer ?
#
loop_
_entity_poly.entity_id
_entity_poly.type
_entity_poly.pdbx_seq_one_letter_code
_entity_poly.pdbx_strand_id
1 'polypeptide(L)'
;MAGVLFGTALLWAGGPDRVTAEPAIGVGELDWLISQHLPKKDPRLTGEILKNVVVEHSVGGTGTTTFLIPGFENYDCGKCHQPEQLIQKASVRMKRVLGLLKKTLPEINKVPLRQYIIQPYSDALLQPGQLAHATFDTIRISPGSILIDTKAYGEATHLHETLHLTQTFLGHVNELEAYGLNIRFDPRFLILNFPYFAKVLEAFFIPDMDRILNAYFKRGIREKSNVPREVQWFLDEFDEESLQRLSRAITQMEPLLKEVSRLNRKYPLQSAYWSDRTGVRSLLLELAAVKHLPLPELTVSDQAKEWAFGVFDLQFDKDDNTRLGYIIDRRKEALMHLQFGKGPKDPAQRLALYFHYLKKRFVNDHGEVCLTVSNKQALADYVRQKVKGIVTMIQRPGFTPVEKEAARNWITSIKKELSTLE
;
A
#
# COMPACT_ATOMS: atom_id res chain seq x y z
N MET A 1 -36.45 -32.31 -35.64
CA MET A 1 -35.32 -32.94 -34.91
C MET A 1 -34.06 -32.17 -35.24
N ALA A 2 -33.13 -32.08 -34.28
CA ALA A 2 -31.93 -31.23 -34.20
C ALA A 2 -32.27 -29.75 -33.90
N GLY A 3 -31.84 -29.13 -32.80
CA GLY A 3 -30.82 -29.47 -31.81
C GLY A 3 -29.89 -28.27 -31.66
N VAL A 4 -30.31 -27.28 -30.85
CA VAL A 4 -29.53 -26.07 -30.53
C VAL A 4 -28.69 -26.35 -29.29
N LEU A 5 -27.37 -26.28 -29.43
CA LEU A 5 -26.40 -26.33 -28.33
C LEU A 5 -25.81 -24.94 -28.12
N PHE A 6 -25.99 -24.41 -26.90
CA PHE A 6 -25.27 -23.26 -26.38
C PHE A 6 -23.79 -23.63 -26.17
N GLY A 7 -22.89 -22.85 -26.76
CA GLY A 7 -21.44 -22.96 -26.56
C GLY A 7 -20.92 -21.80 -25.72
N THR A 8 -20.54 -22.12 -24.48
CA THR A 8 -19.75 -21.31 -23.56
C THR A 8 -18.34 -21.05 -24.11
N ALA A 9 -17.91 -19.79 -24.18
CA ALA A 9 -16.51 -19.43 -24.39
C ALA A 9 -15.83 -19.11 -23.05
N LEU A 10 -15.30 -20.15 -22.39
CA LEU A 10 -14.17 -20.02 -21.47
C LEU A 10 -12.91 -19.82 -22.32
N LEU A 11 -12.14 -18.76 -22.08
CA LEU A 11 -10.70 -18.69 -22.41
C LEU A 11 -10.05 -17.54 -21.62
N TRP A 12 -9.75 -17.78 -20.34
CA TRP A 12 -8.70 -17.04 -19.62
C TRP A 12 -7.95 -18.03 -18.74
N ALA A 13 -6.78 -18.46 -19.20
CA ALA A 13 -5.82 -19.24 -18.43
C ALA A 13 -4.45 -18.59 -18.58
N GLY A 14 -3.76 -18.35 -17.45
CA GLY A 14 -2.34 -17.98 -17.48
C GLY A 14 -1.82 -17.08 -16.35
N GLY A 15 -2.29 -17.23 -15.11
CA GLY A 15 -1.66 -16.69 -13.91
C GLY A 15 -1.93 -17.65 -12.75
N PRO A 16 -0.98 -17.90 -11.84
CA PRO A 16 -1.01 -19.12 -11.05
C PRO A 16 -2.00 -18.96 -9.89
N ASP A 17 -3.06 -19.77 -9.91
CA ASP A 17 -4.12 -19.92 -8.90
C ASP A 17 -4.92 -18.64 -8.58
N ARG A 18 -5.89 -18.30 -9.45
CA ARG A 18 -7.10 -17.60 -8.98
C ARG A 18 -7.87 -18.58 -8.09
N VAL A 19 -7.52 -18.63 -6.81
CA VAL A 19 -8.25 -19.39 -5.80
C VAL A 19 -9.67 -18.85 -5.76
N THR A 20 -10.61 -19.60 -6.32
CA THR A 20 -12.08 -19.45 -6.27
C THR A 20 -12.56 -18.12 -5.67
N ALA A 21 -12.47 -17.03 -6.44
CA ALA A 21 -13.17 -15.80 -6.08
C ALA A 21 -14.67 -16.10 -6.14
N GLU A 22 -15.41 -15.71 -5.10
CA GLU A 22 -16.87 -15.76 -5.14
C GLU A 22 -17.38 -14.96 -6.36
N PRO A 23 -18.53 -15.31 -6.98
CA PRO A 23 -19.04 -14.57 -8.14
C PRO A 23 -19.08 -13.07 -7.83
N ALA A 24 -18.56 -12.26 -8.76
CA ALA A 24 -18.58 -10.81 -8.62
C ALA A 24 -20.04 -10.35 -8.52
N ILE A 25 -20.34 -9.61 -7.46
CA ILE A 25 -21.67 -9.05 -7.23
C ILE A 25 -21.72 -7.61 -7.77
N GLY A 26 -22.90 -7.17 -8.20
CA GLY A 26 -23.09 -5.80 -8.63
C GLY A 26 -23.07 -4.81 -7.45
N VAL A 27 -22.84 -3.52 -7.75
CA VAL A 27 -22.82 -2.44 -6.75
C VAL A 27 -24.06 -2.42 -5.85
N GLY A 28 -25.24 -2.72 -6.39
CA GLY A 28 -26.49 -2.74 -5.62
C GLY A 28 -26.57 -3.87 -4.58
N GLU A 29 -26.08 -5.07 -4.92
CA GLU A 29 -26.04 -6.19 -3.97
C GLU A 29 -24.99 -5.94 -2.89
N LEU A 30 -23.82 -5.41 -3.27
CA LEU A 30 -22.78 -5.05 -2.30
C LEU A 30 -23.25 -3.94 -1.34
N ASP A 31 -23.94 -2.92 -1.85
CA ASP A 31 -24.52 -1.85 -1.03
C ASP A 31 -25.50 -2.41 0.01
N TRP A 32 -26.40 -3.32 -0.41
CA TRP A 32 -27.32 -3.97 0.51
C TRP A 32 -26.58 -4.73 1.61
N LEU A 33 -25.55 -5.53 1.26
CA LEU A 33 -24.76 -6.27 2.24
C LEU A 33 -24.01 -5.35 3.22
N ILE A 34 -23.39 -4.27 2.73
CA ILE A 34 -22.67 -3.30 3.55
C ILE A 34 -23.63 -2.56 4.49
N SER A 35 -24.83 -2.21 4.03
CA SER A 35 -25.82 -1.48 4.84
C SER A 35 -26.20 -2.20 6.14
N GLN A 36 -26.11 -3.54 6.15
CA GLN A 36 -26.37 -4.38 7.34
C GLN A 36 -25.20 -4.40 8.33
N HIS A 37 -24.04 -3.88 7.93
CA HIS A 37 -22.76 -4.02 8.63
C HIS A 37 -22.03 -2.68 8.80
N LEU A 38 -22.79 -1.57 8.79
CA LEU A 38 -22.23 -0.24 9.02
C LEU A 38 -21.63 -0.13 10.44
N PRO A 39 -20.50 0.56 10.61
CA PRO A 39 -19.91 0.78 11.93
C PRO A 39 -20.92 1.40 12.90
N LYS A 40 -21.03 0.82 14.10
CA LYS A 40 -21.87 1.34 15.18
C LYS A 40 -21.02 2.17 16.15
N LYS A 41 -21.68 3.02 16.96
CA LYS A 41 -21.01 3.72 18.06
C LYS A 41 -20.45 2.71 19.05
N ASP A 42 -19.23 2.96 19.53
CA ASP A 42 -18.58 2.09 20.51
C ASP A 42 -19.30 2.12 21.87
N PRO A 43 -19.91 1.02 22.35
CA PRO A 43 -20.60 0.92 23.63
C PRO A 43 -19.70 1.20 24.84
N ARG A 44 -18.37 1.10 24.67
CA ARG A 44 -17.44 1.49 25.74
C ARG A 44 -17.53 2.97 26.06
N LEU A 45 -17.98 3.81 25.12
CA LEU A 45 -18.22 5.23 25.35
C LEU A 45 -19.38 5.48 26.31
N THR A 46 -20.31 4.54 26.44
CA THR A 46 -21.43 4.58 27.40
C THR A 46 -21.15 3.73 28.65
N GLY A 47 -19.92 3.26 28.82
CA GLY A 47 -19.49 2.46 29.98
C GLY A 47 -19.81 0.98 29.91
N GLU A 48 -20.31 0.47 28.78
CA GLU A 48 -20.60 -0.95 28.63
C GLU A 48 -19.32 -1.80 28.50
N ILE A 49 -19.38 -3.01 29.06
CA ILE A 49 -18.36 -4.03 28.89
C ILE A 49 -18.67 -4.81 27.60
N LEU A 50 -17.70 -4.89 26.70
CA LEU A 50 -17.84 -5.63 25.45
C LEU A 50 -17.80 -7.15 25.70
N LYS A 51 -18.82 -7.84 25.19
CA LYS A 51 -18.88 -9.30 25.12
C LYS A 51 -18.10 -9.78 23.90
N ASN A 52 -16.83 -10.08 24.13
CA ASN A 52 -15.90 -10.45 23.08
C ASN A 52 -16.00 -11.94 22.75
N VAL A 53 -15.89 -12.26 21.46
CA VAL A 53 -15.62 -13.63 21.00
C VAL A 53 -14.13 -13.74 20.73
N VAL A 54 -13.47 -14.73 21.32
CA VAL A 54 -12.04 -14.98 21.17
C VAL A 54 -11.82 -16.45 20.88
N VAL A 55 -11.10 -16.74 19.79
CA VAL A 55 -10.77 -18.11 19.40
C VAL A 55 -9.35 -18.14 18.85
N GLU A 56 -8.61 -19.15 19.24
CA GLU A 56 -7.23 -19.36 18.80
C GLU A 56 -7.17 -20.43 17.72
N HIS A 57 -6.80 -20.05 16.51
CA HIS A 57 -6.68 -20.96 15.37
C HIS A 57 -5.29 -20.84 14.75
N SER A 58 -4.73 -21.97 14.30
CA SER A 58 -3.53 -21.96 13.46
C SER A 58 -3.91 -21.66 12.00
N VAL A 59 -3.31 -20.61 11.43
CA VAL A 59 -3.48 -20.21 10.02
C VAL A 59 -2.27 -20.46 9.13
N GLY A 60 -1.30 -21.25 9.62
CA GLY A 60 -0.03 -21.43 8.94
C GLY A 60 0.88 -20.22 9.10
N GLY A 61 2.19 -20.42 8.96
CA GLY A 61 3.17 -19.49 9.54
C GLY A 61 3.38 -19.78 11.03
N THR A 62 4.35 -19.11 11.64
CA THR A 62 5.10 -19.54 12.84
C THR A 62 4.35 -19.47 14.17
N GLY A 63 3.03 -19.71 14.22
CA GLY A 63 2.30 -19.73 15.48
C GLY A 63 0.78 -19.83 15.37
N THR A 64 0.14 -19.76 16.53
CA THR A 64 -1.30 -19.63 16.70
C THR A 64 -1.71 -18.17 16.55
N THR A 65 -2.81 -17.91 15.85
CA THR A 65 -3.39 -16.57 15.69
C THR A 65 -4.65 -16.47 16.53
N THR A 66 -4.75 -15.42 17.34
CA THR A 66 -5.96 -15.09 18.08
C THR A 66 -6.93 -14.32 17.18
N PHE A 67 -8.09 -14.91 16.91
CA PHE A 67 -9.21 -14.24 16.26
C PHE A 67 -10.10 -13.61 17.32
N LEU A 68 -10.39 -12.32 17.14
CA LEU A 68 -11.17 -11.52 18.09
C LEU A 68 -12.31 -10.79 17.37
N ILE A 69 -13.53 -10.92 17.90
CA ILE A 69 -14.66 -10.07 17.51
C ILE A 69 -15.15 -9.35 18.77
N PRO A 70 -14.76 -8.08 18.96
CA PRO A 70 -15.12 -7.35 20.17
C PRO A 70 -16.60 -6.94 20.15
N GLY A 71 -17.29 -7.17 21.26
CA GLY A 71 -18.70 -6.79 21.43
C GLY A 71 -19.68 -7.53 20.52
N PHE A 72 -19.41 -8.79 20.16
CA PHE A 72 -20.23 -9.56 19.21
C PHE A 72 -21.73 -9.52 19.53
N GLU A 73 -22.09 -9.69 20.80
CA GLU A 73 -23.48 -9.54 21.25
C GLU A 73 -23.92 -8.08 21.35
N ASN A 74 -23.06 -7.17 21.86
CA ASN A 74 -23.38 -5.75 21.99
C ASN A 74 -23.77 -5.10 20.65
N TYR A 75 -23.18 -5.58 19.55
CA TYR A 75 -23.45 -5.08 18.21
C TYR A 75 -24.50 -5.88 17.44
N ASP A 76 -25.21 -6.80 18.11
CA ASP A 76 -26.24 -7.67 17.54
C ASP A 76 -25.74 -8.63 16.44
N CYS A 77 -24.43 -8.92 16.38
CA CYS A 77 -23.89 -9.77 15.32
C CYS A 77 -24.45 -11.20 15.37
N GLY A 78 -24.80 -11.68 16.57
CA GLY A 78 -25.41 -13.00 16.79
C GLY A 78 -26.81 -13.16 16.18
N LYS A 79 -27.49 -12.07 15.77
CA LYS A 79 -28.79 -12.16 15.09
C LYS A 79 -28.68 -12.72 13.68
N CYS A 80 -27.52 -12.60 13.05
CA CYS A 80 -27.29 -12.99 11.65
C CYS A 80 -26.18 -14.03 11.49
N HIS A 81 -25.26 -14.12 12.45
CA HIS A 81 -24.04 -14.92 12.32
C HIS A 81 -23.80 -15.82 13.52
N GLN A 82 -23.19 -16.97 13.25
CA GLN A 82 -22.59 -17.80 14.30
C GLN A 82 -21.10 -17.45 14.45
N PRO A 83 -20.62 -17.17 15.68
CA PRO A 83 -19.26 -16.66 15.89
C PRO A 83 -18.18 -17.62 15.38
N GLU A 84 -18.34 -18.92 15.63
CA GLU A 84 -17.39 -19.96 15.20
C GLU A 84 -17.31 -20.03 13.68
N GLN A 85 -18.43 -19.86 12.98
CA GLN A 85 -18.46 -19.86 11.51
C GLN A 85 -17.74 -18.64 10.92
N LEU A 86 -17.91 -17.45 11.51
CA LEU A 86 -17.21 -16.24 11.06
C LEU A 86 -15.69 -16.38 11.25
N ILE A 87 -15.28 -16.87 12.41
CA ILE A 87 -13.88 -17.09 12.72
C ILE A 87 -13.28 -18.16 11.81
N GLN A 88 -14.00 -19.25 11.55
CA GLN A 88 -13.54 -20.26 10.61
C GLN A 88 -13.37 -19.69 9.20
N LYS A 89 -14.32 -18.87 8.71
CA LYS A 89 -14.20 -18.18 7.42
C LYS A 89 -12.98 -17.24 7.38
N ALA A 90 -12.77 -16.45 8.44
CA ALA A 90 -11.61 -15.58 8.55
C ALA A 90 -10.29 -16.37 8.58
N SER A 91 -10.24 -17.47 9.33
CA SER A 91 -9.09 -18.36 9.42
C SER A 91 -8.73 -18.98 8.06
N VAL A 92 -9.74 -19.49 7.33
CA VAL A 92 -9.54 -20.05 5.98
C VAL A 92 -9.09 -18.97 5.00
N ARG A 93 -9.66 -17.75 5.07
CA ARG A 93 -9.20 -16.61 4.26
C ARG A 93 -7.73 -16.29 4.53
N MET A 94 -7.34 -16.15 5.80
CA MET A 94 -5.96 -15.82 6.14
C MET A 94 -4.98 -16.92 5.71
N LYS A 95 -5.35 -18.21 5.79
CA LYS A 95 -4.55 -19.31 5.22
C LYS A 95 -4.29 -19.11 3.73
N ARG A 96 -5.32 -18.75 2.95
CA ARG A 96 -5.17 -18.47 1.51
C ARG A 96 -4.27 -17.26 1.26
N VAL A 97 -4.53 -16.15 1.95
CA VAL A 97 -3.78 -14.90 1.81
C VAL A 97 -2.30 -15.09 2.14
N LEU A 98 -1.99 -15.80 3.23
CA LEU A 98 -0.61 -16.13 3.60
C LEU A 98 0.06 -17.03 2.55
N GLY A 99 -0.66 -18.02 2.03
CA GLY A 99 -0.20 -18.86 0.93
C GLY A 99 0.12 -18.06 -0.34
N LEU A 100 -0.77 -17.12 -0.70
CA LEU A 100 -0.59 -16.23 -1.85
C LEU A 100 0.61 -15.30 -1.65
N LEU A 101 0.75 -14.68 -0.47
CA LEU A 101 1.89 -13.82 -0.16
C LEU A 101 3.22 -14.58 -0.30
N LYS A 102 3.30 -15.78 0.27
CA LYS A 102 4.50 -16.63 0.17
C LYS A 102 4.82 -17.05 -1.27
N LYS A 103 3.79 -17.26 -2.10
CA LYS A 103 3.96 -17.59 -3.52
C LYS A 103 4.49 -16.41 -4.32
N THR A 104 3.98 -15.20 -4.05
CA THR A 104 4.36 -13.98 -4.79
C THR A 104 5.70 -13.41 -4.32
N LEU A 105 5.98 -13.48 -3.02
CA LEU A 105 7.18 -12.95 -2.37
C LEU A 105 7.85 -14.07 -1.55
N PRO A 106 8.49 -15.05 -2.21
CA PRO A 106 9.05 -16.25 -1.55
C PRO A 106 10.16 -15.92 -0.56
N GLU A 107 10.78 -14.75 -0.67
CA GLU A 107 11.80 -14.26 0.26
C GLU A 107 11.21 -13.78 1.61
N ILE A 108 9.87 -13.67 1.72
CA ILE A 108 9.18 -13.54 3.01
C ILE A 108 9.08 -14.92 3.68
N ASN A 109 10.04 -15.19 4.56
CA ASN A 109 10.10 -16.47 5.27
C ASN A 109 9.10 -16.58 6.43
N LYS A 110 8.68 -15.44 7.01
CA LYS A 110 7.83 -15.39 8.21
C LYS A 110 6.90 -14.19 8.15
N VAL A 111 5.61 -14.44 8.41
CA VAL A 111 4.60 -13.39 8.64
C VAL A 111 4.18 -13.46 10.09
N PRO A 112 4.41 -12.42 10.90
CA PRO A 112 4.12 -12.43 12.33
C PRO A 112 2.65 -12.09 12.59
N LEU A 113 1.69 -12.87 12.08
CA LEU A 113 0.27 -12.64 12.39
C LEU A 113 -0.09 -13.29 13.75
N ARG A 114 -0.14 -12.49 14.81
CA ARG A 114 -0.54 -12.95 16.15
C ARG A 114 -2.00 -12.69 16.46
N GLN A 115 -2.61 -11.67 15.88
CA GLN A 115 -4.01 -11.35 16.13
C GLN A 115 -4.74 -10.85 14.87
N TYR A 116 -6.01 -11.24 14.74
CA TYR A 116 -6.90 -10.78 13.68
C TYR A 116 -8.21 -10.32 14.30
N ILE A 117 -8.56 -9.05 14.12
CA ILE A 117 -9.70 -8.41 14.78
C ILE A 117 -10.74 -8.01 13.74
N ILE A 118 -11.94 -8.59 13.84
CA ILE A 118 -13.11 -8.10 13.08
C ILE A 118 -13.76 -7.01 13.94
N GLN A 119 -13.49 -5.75 13.65
CA GLN A 119 -13.90 -4.61 14.48
C GLN A 119 -15.21 -3.99 13.96
N PRO A 120 -16.35 -4.16 14.66
CA PRO A 120 -17.67 -3.69 14.21
C PRO A 120 -17.94 -2.19 14.49
N TYR A 121 -16.93 -1.44 14.90
CA TYR A 121 -17.00 -0.02 15.22
C TYR A 121 -15.75 0.71 14.70
N SER A 122 -15.85 2.02 14.56
CA SER A 122 -14.70 2.85 14.18
C SER A 122 -14.04 3.48 15.39
N ASP A 123 -12.72 3.59 15.36
CA ASP A 123 -11.92 4.26 16.39
C ASP A 123 -10.61 4.81 15.81
N ALA A 124 -9.67 5.17 16.70
CA ALA A 124 -8.36 5.69 16.32
C ALA A 124 -7.54 4.74 15.42
N LEU A 125 -7.77 3.43 15.52
CA LEU A 125 -7.00 2.36 14.87
C LEU A 125 -7.67 1.80 13.63
N LEU A 126 -8.98 2.03 13.48
CA LEU A 126 -9.72 1.74 12.27
C LEU A 126 -10.74 2.85 12.04
N GLN A 127 -10.35 3.85 11.25
CA GLN A 127 -11.14 5.05 11.03
C GLN A 127 -12.39 4.74 10.17
N PRO A 128 -13.44 5.59 10.24
CA PRO A 128 -14.56 5.50 9.30
C PRO A 128 -14.07 5.53 7.85
N GLY A 129 -14.55 4.59 7.03
CA GLY A 129 -14.16 4.46 5.62
C GLY A 129 -12.82 3.75 5.39
N GLN A 130 -12.04 3.47 6.43
CA GLN A 130 -10.83 2.66 6.30
C GLN A 130 -11.20 1.19 6.15
N LEU A 131 -10.65 0.53 5.13
CA LEU A 131 -11.00 -0.86 4.85
C LEU A 131 -10.39 -1.80 5.91
N ALA A 132 -9.08 -1.73 6.08
CA ALA A 132 -8.36 -2.51 7.08
C ALA A 132 -7.17 -1.71 7.61
N HIS A 133 -6.55 -2.22 8.66
CA HIS A 133 -5.35 -1.63 9.23
C HIS A 133 -4.47 -2.70 9.88
N ALA A 134 -3.21 -2.78 9.45
CA ALA A 134 -2.18 -3.54 10.12
C ALA A 134 -1.46 -2.70 11.18
N THR A 135 -1.33 -3.25 12.38
CA THR A 135 -0.52 -2.69 13.48
C THR A 135 0.37 -3.77 14.07
N PHE A 136 1.68 -3.66 13.84
CA PHE A 136 2.71 -4.61 14.28
C PHE A 136 2.43 -6.05 13.79
N ASP A 137 1.82 -6.88 14.62
CA ASP A 137 1.50 -8.30 14.39
C ASP A 137 -0.02 -8.56 14.33
N THR A 138 -0.80 -7.48 14.17
CA THR A 138 -2.26 -7.51 14.24
C THR A 138 -2.88 -6.90 12.98
N ILE A 139 -3.91 -7.56 12.43
CA ILE A 139 -4.75 -6.98 11.38
C ILE A 139 -6.12 -6.67 11.97
N ARG A 140 -6.59 -5.43 11.79
CA ARG A 140 -7.95 -4.98 12.09
C ARG A 140 -8.71 -4.80 10.80
N ILE A 141 -9.96 -5.23 10.77
CA ILE A 141 -10.80 -5.07 9.60
C ILE A 141 -12.26 -4.81 9.99
N SER A 142 -12.93 -3.95 9.22
CA SER A 142 -14.37 -3.74 9.41
C SER A 142 -15.17 -4.87 8.74
N PRO A 143 -16.35 -5.24 9.27
CA PRO A 143 -17.24 -6.20 8.62
C PRO A 143 -17.58 -5.83 7.16
N GLY A 144 -17.87 -4.55 6.88
CA GLY A 144 -18.13 -4.07 5.52
C GLY A 144 -16.94 -4.26 4.58
N SER A 145 -15.73 -4.08 5.09
CA SER A 145 -14.49 -4.25 4.32
C SER A 145 -14.22 -5.70 3.96
N ILE A 146 -14.61 -6.66 4.80
CA ILE A 146 -14.53 -8.09 4.47
C ILE A 146 -15.36 -8.39 3.21
N LEU A 147 -16.55 -7.79 3.12
CA LEU A 147 -17.44 -7.93 1.98
C LEU A 147 -16.83 -7.30 0.74
N ILE A 148 -16.38 -6.04 0.83
CA ILE A 148 -15.69 -5.36 -0.27
C ILE A 148 -14.50 -6.19 -0.76
N ASP A 149 -13.67 -6.67 0.15
CA ASP A 149 -12.43 -7.33 -0.23
C ASP A 149 -12.68 -8.69 -0.88
N THR A 150 -13.63 -9.46 -0.35
CA THR A 150 -13.96 -10.79 -0.90
C THR A 150 -14.72 -10.67 -2.23
N LYS A 151 -15.58 -9.67 -2.37
CA LYS A 151 -16.53 -9.56 -3.49
C LYS A 151 -16.08 -8.64 -4.64
N ALA A 152 -15.22 -7.67 -4.35
CA ALA A 152 -14.71 -6.73 -5.35
C ALA A 152 -13.21 -6.92 -5.59
N TYR A 153 -12.40 -6.94 -4.52
CA TYR A 153 -10.95 -6.85 -4.63
C TYR A 153 -10.21 -8.20 -4.66
N GLY A 154 -10.92 -9.33 -4.53
CA GLY A 154 -10.31 -10.66 -4.59
C GLY A 154 -9.27 -10.91 -3.50
N GLU A 155 -9.54 -10.47 -2.28
CA GLU A 155 -8.67 -10.60 -1.09
C GLU A 155 -7.40 -9.72 -1.12
N ALA A 156 -7.31 -8.76 -2.05
CA ALA A 156 -6.15 -7.90 -2.22
C ALA A 156 -5.90 -6.95 -1.02
N THR A 157 -6.93 -6.54 -0.29
CA THR A 157 -6.80 -5.74 0.94
C THR A 157 -6.15 -6.57 2.03
N HIS A 158 -6.62 -7.80 2.27
CA HIS A 158 -5.96 -8.68 3.24
C HIS A 158 -4.52 -8.97 2.85
N LEU A 159 -4.25 -9.20 1.56
CA LEU A 159 -2.89 -9.41 1.07
C LEU A 159 -1.98 -8.21 1.34
N HIS A 160 -2.48 -7.00 1.10
CA HIS A 160 -1.81 -5.73 1.39
C HIS A 160 -1.46 -5.60 2.88
N GLU A 161 -2.44 -5.73 3.77
CA GLU A 161 -2.22 -5.64 5.22
C GLU A 161 -1.29 -6.75 5.75
N THR A 162 -1.36 -7.94 5.16
CA THR A 162 -0.48 -9.06 5.54
C THR A 162 0.98 -8.76 5.20
N LEU A 163 1.26 -8.07 4.10
CA LEU A 163 2.62 -7.63 3.77
C LEU A 163 3.15 -6.63 4.80
N HIS A 164 2.32 -5.70 5.28
CA HIS A 164 2.74 -4.72 6.29
C HIS A 164 3.28 -5.35 7.57
N LEU A 165 2.75 -6.51 7.98
CA LEU A 165 3.25 -7.25 9.15
C LEU A 165 4.73 -7.68 9.01
N THR A 166 5.25 -7.72 7.78
CA THR A 166 6.61 -8.20 7.50
C THR A 166 7.64 -7.07 7.41
N GLN A 167 7.18 -5.81 7.37
CA GLN A 167 8.03 -4.65 7.21
C GLN A 167 8.63 -4.24 8.55
N THR A 168 9.93 -3.96 8.55
CA THR A 168 10.71 -3.81 9.79
C THR A 168 10.76 -2.39 10.31
N PHE A 169 10.29 -1.39 9.56
CA PHE A 169 10.24 0.01 9.98
C PHE A 169 9.04 0.76 9.36
N LEU A 170 8.75 1.98 9.85
CA LEU A 170 7.65 2.83 9.36
C LEU A 170 8.12 3.82 8.28
N GLY A 171 7.43 3.87 7.15
CA GLY A 171 7.59 4.93 6.15
C GLY A 171 6.63 4.80 4.98
N HIS A 172 6.45 5.86 4.19
CA HIS A 172 5.57 5.85 3.01
C HIS A 172 5.94 4.79 1.95
N VAL A 173 7.20 4.38 1.93
CA VAL A 173 7.72 3.30 1.09
C VAL A 173 7.01 1.96 1.33
N ASN A 174 6.48 1.73 2.53
CA ASN A 174 5.76 0.51 2.86
C ASN A 174 4.47 0.37 2.05
N GLU A 175 3.73 1.47 1.91
CA GLU A 175 2.54 1.56 1.06
C GLU A 175 2.90 1.37 -0.41
N LEU A 176 4.02 1.93 -0.87
CA LEU A 176 4.51 1.72 -2.23
C LEU A 176 4.75 0.22 -2.52
N GLU A 177 5.41 -0.48 -1.59
CA GLU A 177 5.64 -1.92 -1.72
C GLU A 177 4.31 -2.70 -1.77
N ALA A 178 3.36 -2.35 -0.91
CA ALA A 178 2.06 -3.00 -0.80
C ALA A 178 1.13 -2.72 -1.98
N TYR A 179 1.07 -1.48 -2.48
CA TYR A 179 0.40 -1.18 -3.75
C TYR A 179 1.09 -1.86 -4.93
N GLY A 180 2.43 -1.95 -4.92
CA GLY A 180 3.20 -2.74 -5.87
C GLY A 180 2.78 -4.22 -5.89
N LEU A 181 2.36 -4.77 -4.76
CA LEU A 181 1.79 -6.12 -4.68
C LEU A 181 0.37 -6.17 -5.26
N ASN A 182 -0.48 -5.19 -4.97
CA ASN A 182 -1.85 -5.14 -5.50
C ASN A 182 -1.90 -5.03 -7.03
N ILE A 183 -1.06 -4.19 -7.64
CA ILE A 183 -1.09 -4.00 -9.11
C ILE A 183 -0.71 -5.27 -9.88
N ARG A 184 0.11 -6.15 -9.29
CA ARG A 184 0.45 -7.46 -9.88
C ARG A 184 -0.75 -8.41 -9.91
N PHE A 185 -1.68 -8.22 -8.97
CA PHE A 185 -2.88 -9.03 -8.88
C PHE A 185 -3.97 -8.53 -9.84
N ASP A 186 -4.18 -7.22 -9.90
CA ASP A 186 -5.14 -6.60 -10.81
C ASP A 186 -4.67 -5.21 -11.29
N PRO A 187 -4.62 -4.95 -12.62
CA PRO A 187 -4.17 -3.67 -13.15
C PRO A 187 -5.04 -2.47 -12.76
N ARG A 188 -6.30 -2.67 -12.34
CA ARG A 188 -7.16 -1.57 -11.88
C ARG A 188 -6.63 -0.92 -10.61
N PHE A 189 -5.90 -1.64 -9.76
CA PHE A 189 -5.25 -1.05 -8.58
C PHE A 189 -4.19 0.00 -8.94
N LEU A 190 -3.59 -0.08 -10.14
CA LEU A 190 -2.64 0.92 -10.61
C LEU A 190 -3.35 2.25 -10.86
N ILE A 191 -4.58 2.22 -11.36
CA ILE A 191 -5.41 3.41 -11.57
C ILE A 191 -5.80 4.02 -10.22
N LEU A 192 -6.30 3.21 -9.28
CA LEU A 192 -6.72 3.68 -7.96
C LEU A 192 -5.57 4.27 -7.13
N ASN A 193 -4.36 3.71 -7.28
CA ASN A 193 -3.17 4.14 -6.55
C ASN A 193 -2.15 4.86 -7.45
N PHE A 194 -2.62 5.43 -8.57
CA PHE A 194 -1.79 6.04 -9.60
C PHE A 194 -0.72 7.03 -9.09
N PRO A 195 -0.98 7.87 -8.07
CA PRO A 195 0.04 8.80 -7.57
C PRO A 195 1.38 8.15 -7.18
N TYR A 196 1.39 6.87 -6.77
CA TYR A 196 2.61 6.12 -6.45
C TYR A 196 3.41 5.67 -7.68
N PHE A 197 2.78 5.61 -8.85
CA PHE A 197 3.36 5.10 -10.09
C PHE A 197 3.54 6.17 -11.17
N ALA A 198 2.91 7.34 -10.98
CA ALA A 198 2.70 8.36 -12.00
C ALA A 198 3.95 8.69 -12.82
N LYS A 199 5.06 9.07 -12.15
CA LYS A 199 6.25 9.56 -12.85
C LYS A 199 7.05 8.48 -13.56
N VAL A 200 6.98 7.25 -13.06
CA VAL A 200 7.59 6.11 -13.75
C VAL A 200 6.75 5.72 -14.97
N LEU A 201 5.42 5.71 -14.85
CA LEU A 201 4.54 5.43 -15.98
C LEU A 201 4.66 6.48 -17.09
N GLU A 202 4.55 7.76 -16.73
CA GLU A 202 4.64 8.89 -17.66
C GLU A 202 5.96 8.88 -18.45
N ALA A 203 7.08 8.58 -17.79
CA ALA A 203 8.39 8.65 -18.43
C ALA A 203 8.78 7.39 -19.23
N PHE A 204 8.30 6.21 -18.85
CA PHE A 204 8.86 4.95 -19.37
C PHE A 204 7.85 3.99 -20.02
N PHE A 205 6.55 4.11 -19.75
CA PHE A 205 5.60 3.05 -20.12
C PHE A 205 4.36 3.55 -20.85
N ILE A 206 3.67 4.56 -20.30
CA ILE A 206 2.37 5.04 -20.78
C ILE A 206 2.38 6.58 -20.78
N PRO A 207 2.91 7.23 -21.83
CA PRO A 207 2.96 8.69 -21.91
C PRO A 207 1.58 9.37 -21.89
N ASP A 208 0.54 8.69 -22.36
CA ASP A 208 -0.85 9.18 -22.43
C ASP A 208 -1.72 8.69 -21.25
N MET A 209 -1.11 8.36 -20.11
CA MET A 209 -1.82 7.80 -18.95
C MET A 209 -2.99 8.68 -18.48
N ASP A 210 -2.87 10.00 -18.58
CA ASP A 210 -3.95 10.95 -18.25
C ASP A 210 -5.25 10.67 -19.03
N ARG A 211 -5.14 10.20 -20.28
CA ARG A 211 -6.33 9.82 -21.07
C ARG A 211 -7.04 8.62 -20.47
N ILE A 212 -6.29 7.61 -20.01
CA ILE A 212 -6.83 6.41 -19.36
C ILE A 212 -7.48 6.79 -18.03
N LEU A 213 -6.82 7.61 -17.21
CA LEU A 213 -7.36 8.08 -15.93
C LEU A 213 -8.66 8.85 -16.11
N ASN A 214 -8.68 9.80 -17.05
CA ASN A 214 -9.87 10.61 -17.34
C ASN A 214 -11.04 9.73 -17.81
N ALA A 215 -10.78 8.74 -18.67
CA ALA A 215 -11.82 7.80 -19.10
C ALA A 215 -12.34 6.96 -17.93
N TYR A 216 -11.45 6.48 -17.05
CA TYR A 216 -11.80 5.64 -15.91
C TYR A 216 -12.68 6.38 -14.89
N PHE A 217 -12.29 7.60 -14.49
CA PHE A 217 -12.98 8.37 -13.45
C PHE A 217 -14.19 9.15 -13.96
N LYS A 218 -14.38 9.27 -15.28
CA LYS A 218 -15.61 9.86 -15.87
C LYS A 218 -16.83 8.93 -15.73
N ARG A 219 -16.63 7.66 -15.42
CA ARG A 219 -17.72 6.69 -15.22
C ARG A 219 -18.58 7.11 -14.01
N GLY A 220 -19.89 6.95 -14.17
CA GLY A 220 -20.87 7.36 -13.18
C GLY A 220 -20.77 6.56 -11.89
N ILE A 221 -21.13 7.18 -10.78
CA ILE A 221 -21.20 6.54 -9.46
C ILE A 221 -22.57 6.78 -8.83
N ARG A 222 -22.97 5.88 -7.93
CA ARG A 222 -24.17 6.04 -7.10
C ARG A 222 -23.78 6.79 -5.83
N GLU A 223 -24.03 8.10 -5.80
CA GLU A 223 -23.65 8.98 -4.68
C GLU A 223 -24.33 8.65 -3.34
N LYS A 224 -25.50 7.99 -3.37
CA LYS A 224 -26.25 7.58 -2.16
C LYS A 224 -25.98 6.14 -1.72
N SER A 225 -24.92 5.52 -2.24
CA SER A 225 -24.52 4.15 -1.92
C SER A 225 -23.59 4.11 -0.70
N ASN A 226 -23.67 3.06 0.11
CA ASN A 226 -22.68 2.75 1.15
C ASN A 226 -21.40 2.13 0.56
N VAL A 227 -21.39 1.81 -0.73
CA VAL A 227 -20.19 1.34 -1.45
C VAL A 227 -19.29 2.55 -1.77
N PRO A 228 -18.02 2.57 -1.34
CA PRO A 228 -17.09 3.66 -1.66
C PRO A 228 -16.92 3.87 -3.16
N ARG A 229 -16.65 5.12 -3.59
CA ARG A 229 -16.53 5.49 -5.00
C ARG A 229 -15.48 4.65 -5.74
N GLU A 230 -14.36 4.42 -5.08
CA GLU A 230 -13.24 3.61 -5.57
C GLU A 230 -13.65 2.17 -5.83
N VAL A 231 -14.49 1.60 -4.95
CA VAL A 231 -15.01 0.24 -5.11
C VAL A 231 -16.02 0.18 -6.25
N GLN A 232 -16.87 1.21 -6.39
CA GLN A 232 -17.82 1.29 -7.52
C GLN A 232 -17.08 1.34 -8.86
N TRP A 233 -16.07 2.21 -8.99
CA TRP A 233 -15.25 2.25 -10.20
C TRP A 233 -14.49 0.95 -10.46
N PHE A 234 -14.08 0.24 -9.41
CA PHE A 234 -13.39 -1.05 -9.57
C PHE A 234 -14.33 -2.15 -10.10
N LEU A 235 -15.56 -2.20 -9.59
CA LEU A 235 -16.57 -3.18 -9.98
C LEU A 235 -17.12 -2.94 -11.38
N ASP A 236 -17.29 -1.67 -11.77
CA ASP A 236 -17.80 -1.33 -13.09
C ASP A 236 -16.82 -1.75 -14.19
N GLU A 237 -17.36 -2.26 -15.29
CA GLU A 237 -16.58 -2.64 -16.47
C GLU A 237 -15.75 -1.46 -16.99
N PHE A 238 -14.53 -1.76 -17.43
CA PHE A 238 -13.60 -0.78 -18.00
C PHE A 238 -13.06 -1.29 -19.33
N ASP A 239 -12.58 -0.34 -20.14
CA ASP A 239 -12.03 -0.60 -21.47
C ASP A 239 -10.92 -1.67 -21.43
N GLU A 240 -11.14 -2.76 -22.16
CA GLU A 240 -10.25 -3.92 -22.15
C GLU A 240 -8.88 -3.57 -22.73
N GLU A 241 -8.83 -2.75 -23.78
CA GLU A 241 -7.56 -2.31 -24.39
C GLU A 241 -6.70 -1.56 -23.37
N SER A 242 -7.29 -0.61 -22.65
CA SER A 242 -6.63 0.12 -21.58
C SER A 242 -6.15 -0.81 -20.46
N LEU A 243 -6.95 -1.79 -20.04
CA LEU A 243 -6.53 -2.78 -19.04
C LEU A 243 -5.35 -3.64 -19.53
N GLN A 244 -5.35 -4.04 -20.79
CA GLN A 244 -4.24 -4.80 -21.39
C GLN A 244 -2.97 -3.95 -21.50
N ARG A 245 -3.08 -2.66 -21.83
CA ARG A 245 -1.94 -1.71 -21.81
C ARG A 245 -1.35 -1.59 -20.41
N LEU A 246 -2.19 -1.42 -19.39
CA LEU A 246 -1.76 -1.36 -17.99
C LEU A 246 -1.10 -2.65 -17.53
N SER A 247 -1.68 -3.81 -17.85
CA SER A 247 -1.13 -5.13 -17.51
C SER A 247 0.26 -5.35 -18.12
N ARG A 248 0.46 -4.94 -19.39
CA ARG A 248 1.78 -4.97 -20.04
C ARG A 248 2.79 -4.07 -19.33
N ALA A 249 2.41 -2.84 -18.99
CA ALA A 249 3.28 -1.93 -18.25
C ALA A 249 3.66 -2.52 -16.87
N ILE A 250 2.70 -3.08 -16.13
CA ILE A 250 2.96 -3.72 -14.83
C ILE A 250 3.93 -4.90 -14.96
N THR A 251 3.76 -5.73 -15.99
CA THR A 251 4.66 -6.85 -16.27
C THR A 251 6.08 -6.37 -16.53
N GLN A 252 6.24 -5.28 -17.30
CA GLN A 252 7.55 -4.68 -17.57
C GLN A 252 8.13 -3.95 -16.34
N MET A 253 7.29 -3.48 -15.42
CA MET A 253 7.71 -2.89 -14.14
C MET A 253 8.14 -3.93 -13.10
N GLU A 254 7.92 -5.24 -13.32
CA GLU A 254 8.23 -6.27 -12.32
C GLU A 254 9.66 -6.20 -11.76
N PRO A 255 10.74 -5.99 -12.56
CA PRO A 255 12.09 -5.83 -12.02
C PRO A 255 12.21 -4.62 -11.08
N LEU A 256 11.50 -3.53 -11.39
CA LEU A 256 11.52 -2.30 -10.59
C LEU A 256 10.83 -2.54 -9.25
N LEU A 257 9.67 -3.21 -9.27
CA LEU A 257 8.93 -3.54 -8.06
C LEU A 257 9.70 -4.52 -7.15
N LYS A 258 10.44 -5.47 -7.73
CA LYS A 258 11.37 -6.33 -6.97
C LYS A 258 12.51 -5.54 -6.33
N GLU A 259 13.07 -4.58 -7.05
CA GLU A 259 14.11 -3.70 -6.53
C GLU A 259 13.58 -2.80 -5.39
N VAL A 260 12.35 -2.30 -5.48
CA VAL A 260 11.67 -1.58 -4.38
C VAL A 260 11.61 -2.44 -3.13
N SER A 261 11.10 -3.68 -3.22
CA SER A 261 11.06 -4.62 -2.08
C SER A 261 12.46 -4.91 -1.53
N ARG A 262 13.45 -5.13 -2.40
CA ARG A 262 14.84 -5.38 -1.99
C ARG A 262 15.42 -4.19 -1.23
N LEU A 263 15.26 -2.98 -1.73
CA LEU A 263 15.77 -1.76 -1.11
C LEU A 263 15.09 -1.48 0.22
N ASN A 264 13.76 -1.61 0.29
CA ASN A 264 13.01 -1.40 1.52
C ASN A 264 13.45 -2.37 2.62
N ARG A 265 13.71 -3.64 2.27
CA ARG A 265 14.15 -4.65 3.25
C ARG A 265 15.61 -4.56 3.61
N LYS A 266 16.47 -4.17 2.67
CA LYS A 266 17.92 -4.03 2.92
C LYS A 266 18.24 -2.76 3.70
N TYR A 267 17.49 -1.69 3.48
CA TYR A 267 17.73 -0.36 4.06
C TYR A 267 16.43 0.28 4.56
N PRO A 268 15.73 -0.32 5.53
CA PRO A 268 14.40 0.12 5.95
C PRO A 268 14.40 1.55 6.52
N LEU A 269 15.41 1.87 7.36
CA LEU A 269 15.53 3.20 7.97
C LEU A 269 15.81 4.29 6.91
N GLN A 270 16.78 4.04 6.03
CA GLN A 270 17.18 4.99 4.99
C GLN A 270 16.10 5.17 3.93
N SER A 271 15.42 4.09 3.54
CA SER A 271 14.31 4.14 2.57
C SER A 271 13.17 5.00 3.09
N ALA A 272 12.76 4.78 4.35
CA ALA A 272 11.76 5.60 5.00
C ALA A 272 12.22 7.05 5.15
N TYR A 273 13.46 7.27 5.60
CA TYR A 273 14.02 8.60 5.77
C TYR A 273 14.03 9.41 4.47
N TRP A 274 14.53 8.84 3.37
CA TRP A 274 14.58 9.54 2.09
C TRP A 274 13.19 9.83 1.52
N SER A 275 12.25 8.89 1.65
CA SER A 275 10.87 9.13 1.20
C SER A 275 10.20 10.25 2.00
N ASP A 276 10.32 10.24 3.33
CA ASP A 276 9.72 11.26 4.19
C ASP A 276 10.42 12.61 4.06
N ARG A 277 11.76 12.63 3.99
CA ARG A 277 12.56 13.86 3.80
C ARG A 277 12.22 14.57 2.51
N THR A 278 12.10 13.82 1.41
CA THR A 278 11.77 14.39 0.10
C THR A 278 10.28 14.60 -0.11
N GLY A 279 9.43 13.98 0.73
CA GLY A 279 7.98 13.91 0.52
C GLY A 279 7.58 13.12 -0.74
N VAL A 280 8.52 12.47 -1.42
CA VAL A 280 8.28 11.70 -2.63
C VAL A 280 7.95 10.25 -2.24
N ARG A 281 6.66 9.93 -2.21
CA ARG A 281 6.16 8.60 -1.84
C ARG A 281 6.59 7.49 -2.83
N SER A 282 6.82 7.87 -4.09
CA SER A 282 7.24 7.01 -5.18
C SER A 282 8.76 6.87 -5.31
N LEU A 283 9.56 7.45 -4.40
CA LEU A 283 11.00 7.63 -4.59
C LEU A 283 11.72 6.32 -4.90
N LEU A 284 11.48 5.25 -4.13
CA LEU A 284 12.16 3.97 -4.39
C LEU A 284 11.83 3.38 -5.77
N LEU A 285 10.60 3.57 -6.27
CA LEU A 285 10.23 3.11 -7.61
C LEU A 285 10.97 3.92 -8.68
N GLU A 286 11.13 5.22 -8.46
CA GLU A 286 11.89 6.10 -9.36
C GLU A 286 13.38 5.77 -9.35
N LEU A 287 13.95 5.44 -8.19
CA LEU A 287 15.32 4.94 -8.05
C LEU A 287 15.52 3.58 -8.74
N ALA A 288 14.54 2.68 -8.59
CA ALA A 288 14.54 1.40 -9.29
C ALA A 288 14.46 1.59 -10.81
N ALA A 289 13.66 2.54 -11.29
CA ALA A 289 13.55 2.86 -12.71
C ALA A 289 14.89 3.34 -13.29
N VAL A 290 15.57 4.30 -12.65
CA VAL A 290 16.88 4.76 -13.15
C VAL A 290 17.97 3.69 -13.04
N LYS A 291 17.84 2.73 -12.13
CA LYS A 291 18.73 1.57 -12.07
C LYS A 291 18.54 0.67 -13.30
N HIS A 292 17.30 0.30 -13.60
CA HIS A 292 16.99 -0.80 -14.51
C HIS A 292 16.65 -0.40 -15.94
N LEU A 293 16.19 0.84 -16.18
CA LEU A 293 15.71 1.29 -17.48
C LEU A 293 16.69 2.26 -18.15
N PRO A 294 16.71 2.29 -19.49
CA PRO A 294 17.35 3.39 -20.22
C PRO A 294 16.74 4.72 -19.81
N LEU A 295 17.58 5.72 -19.54
CA LEU A 295 17.10 7.04 -19.15
C LEU A 295 16.38 7.73 -20.33
N PRO A 296 15.34 8.55 -20.06
CA PRO A 296 14.68 9.31 -21.11
C PRO A 296 15.67 10.26 -21.79
N GLU A 297 15.51 10.50 -23.09
CA GLU A 297 16.41 11.36 -23.86
C GLU A 297 16.36 12.82 -23.41
N LEU A 298 17.52 13.46 -23.38
CA LEU A 298 17.69 14.88 -23.05
C LEU A 298 18.16 15.64 -24.28
N THR A 299 17.49 16.74 -24.59
CA THR A 299 17.85 17.65 -25.69
C THR A 299 18.31 19.02 -25.16
N VAL A 300 18.63 19.10 -23.88
CA VAL A 300 19.07 20.34 -23.21
C VAL A 300 20.60 20.41 -23.17
N SER A 301 21.15 21.62 -23.09
CA SER A 301 22.60 21.83 -22.97
C SER A 301 23.14 21.35 -21.63
N ASP A 302 24.43 21.03 -21.57
CA ASP A 302 25.11 20.63 -20.33
C ASP A 302 25.01 21.70 -19.25
N GLN A 303 25.11 22.98 -19.62
CA GLN A 303 24.93 24.10 -18.69
C GLN A 303 23.51 24.11 -18.07
N ALA A 304 22.48 23.84 -18.88
CA ALA A 304 21.11 23.75 -18.39
C ALA A 304 20.92 22.53 -17.48
N LYS A 305 21.58 21.42 -17.80
CA LYS A 305 21.58 20.19 -17.00
C LYS A 305 22.24 20.41 -15.63
N GLU A 306 23.42 21.01 -15.58
CA GLU A 306 24.12 21.35 -14.34
C GLU A 306 23.30 22.27 -13.44
N TRP A 307 22.72 23.33 -14.03
CA TRP A 307 21.84 24.23 -13.28
C TRP A 307 20.63 23.49 -12.71
N ALA A 308 19.96 22.66 -13.51
CA ALA A 308 18.81 21.89 -13.06
C ALA A 308 19.18 20.92 -11.93
N PHE A 309 20.35 20.28 -12.01
CA PHE A 309 20.85 19.40 -10.95
C PHE A 309 21.10 20.18 -9.65
N GLY A 310 21.64 21.39 -9.72
CA GLY A 310 21.78 22.26 -8.55
C GLY A 310 20.43 22.62 -7.91
N VAL A 311 19.38 22.81 -8.71
CA VAL A 311 18.01 23.02 -8.18
C VAL A 311 17.50 21.76 -7.47
N PHE A 312 17.72 20.58 -8.04
CA PHE A 312 17.31 19.33 -7.40
C PHE A 312 18.09 19.08 -6.09
N ASP A 313 19.41 19.28 -6.07
CA ASP A 313 20.22 19.17 -4.86
C ASP A 313 19.72 20.09 -3.75
N LEU A 314 19.47 21.36 -4.07
CA LEU A 314 18.92 22.32 -3.11
C LEU A 314 17.60 21.84 -2.49
N GLN A 315 16.73 21.18 -3.26
CA GLN A 315 15.44 20.69 -2.76
C GLN A 315 15.58 19.36 -1.99
N PHE A 316 16.40 18.43 -2.48
CA PHE A 316 16.60 17.12 -1.86
C PHE A 316 17.45 17.19 -0.58
N ASP A 317 18.26 18.23 -0.44
CA ASP A 317 19.06 18.48 0.76
C ASP A 317 18.29 19.22 1.87
N LYS A 318 17.05 19.65 1.65
CA LYS A 318 16.20 20.16 2.74
C LYS A 318 15.77 19.03 3.69
N ASP A 319 15.68 19.32 4.99
CA ASP A 319 15.34 18.36 6.04
C ASP A 319 14.12 18.75 6.89
N ASP A 320 13.53 19.90 6.59
CA ASP A 320 12.36 20.49 7.23
C ASP A 320 11.13 19.56 7.24
N ASN A 321 10.94 18.71 6.23
CA ASN A 321 9.90 17.68 6.27
C ASN A 321 10.10 16.75 7.48
N THR A 322 11.32 16.23 7.66
CA THR A 322 11.64 15.33 8.77
C THR A 322 11.83 16.07 10.10
N ARG A 323 12.34 17.30 10.09
CA ARG A 323 12.69 18.06 11.29
C ARG A 323 11.53 18.86 11.87
N LEU A 324 10.68 19.42 11.01
CA LEU A 324 9.56 20.31 11.38
C LEU A 324 8.19 19.66 11.13
N GLY A 325 8.13 18.51 10.46
CA GLY A 325 6.88 17.80 10.17
C GLY A 325 6.12 18.35 8.96
N TYR A 326 6.79 19.09 8.06
CA TYR A 326 6.19 19.50 6.79
C TYR A 326 5.98 18.30 5.85
N ILE A 327 5.02 18.44 4.93
CA ILE A 327 4.69 17.43 3.92
C ILE A 327 4.81 18.09 2.55
N ILE A 328 6.06 18.29 2.10
CA ILE A 328 6.37 18.94 0.83
C ILE A 328 6.99 17.94 -0.14
N ASP A 329 6.39 17.75 -1.31
CA ASP A 329 6.97 16.98 -2.42
C ASP A 329 8.09 17.79 -3.09
N ARG A 330 9.34 17.47 -2.75
CA ARG A 330 10.55 18.15 -3.23
C ARG A 330 10.79 17.98 -4.73
N ARG A 331 10.35 16.86 -5.31
CA ARG A 331 10.36 16.67 -6.77
C ARG A 331 9.40 17.68 -7.41
N LYS A 332 8.18 17.82 -6.90
CA LYS A 332 7.20 18.78 -7.45
C LYS A 332 7.69 20.23 -7.34
N GLU A 333 8.24 20.63 -6.19
CA GLU A 333 8.84 21.96 -6.04
C GLU A 333 10.01 22.19 -7.00
N ALA A 334 10.93 21.24 -7.11
CA ALA A 334 12.06 21.36 -8.04
C ALA A 334 11.57 21.50 -9.50
N LEU A 335 10.62 20.66 -9.92
CA LEU A 335 10.03 20.74 -11.26
C LEU A 335 9.33 22.08 -11.51
N MET A 336 8.67 22.66 -10.50
CA MET A 336 8.11 24.01 -10.58
C MET A 336 9.19 25.08 -10.73
N HIS A 337 10.29 24.99 -9.98
CA HIS A 337 11.44 25.91 -10.15
C HIS A 337 12.02 25.84 -11.56
N LEU A 338 12.12 24.64 -12.15
CA LEU A 338 12.56 24.50 -13.55
C LEU A 338 11.54 25.13 -14.51
N GLN A 339 10.24 24.89 -14.31
CA GLN A 339 9.16 25.41 -15.16
C GLN A 339 9.11 26.94 -15.20
N PHE A 340 9.19 27.59 -14.03
CA PHE A 340 9.06 29.04 -13.90
C PHE A 340 10.40 29.78 -13.92
N GLY A 341 11.53 29.06 -13.81
CA GLY A 341 12.87 29.59 -13.96
C GLY A 341 13.44 29.43 -15.37
N LYS A 342 14.75 29.12 -15.44
CA LYS A 342 15.53 28.94 -16.68
C LYS A 342 15.49 27.50 -17.23
N GLY A 343 14.66 26.63 -16.66
CA GLY A 343 14.55 25.24 -17.10
C GLY A 343 13.74 25.08 -18.40
N PRO A 344 13.74 23.88 -18.99
CA PRO A 344 12.99 23.61 -20.22
C PRO A 344 11.48 23.78 -19.99
N LYS A 345 10.78 24.33 -20.99
CA LYS A 345 9.32 24.53 -20.95
C LYS A 345 8.53 23.25 -21.25
N ASP A 346 9.14 22.28 -21.92
CA ASP A 346 8.59 20.95 -22.10
C ASP A 346 8.58 20.15 -20.78
N PRO A 347 7.41 19.72 -20.27
CA PRO A 347 7.31 18.82 -19.12
C PRO A 347 8.12 17.53 -19.25
N ALA A 348 8.20 16.93 -20.44
CA ALA A 348 8.93 15.68 -20.66
C ALA A 348 10.43 15.89 -20.44
N GLN A 349 11.01 16.97 -20.98
CA GLN A 349 12.40 17.34 -20.73
C GLN A 349 12.70 17.66 -19.25
N ARG A 350 11.76 18.30 -18.52
CA ARG A 350 11.93 18.51 -17.07
C ARG A 350 11.92 17.19 -16.29
N LEU A 351 11.04 16.27 -16.65
CA LEU A 351 10.96 14.96 -16.00
C LEU A 351 12.18 14.08 -16.35
N ALA A 352 12.67 14.14 -17.60
CA ALA A 352 13.91 13.49 -18.00
C ALA A 352 15.10 14.02 -17.17
N LEU A 353 15.22 15.34 -16.98
CA LEU A 353 16.25 15.94 -16.12
C LEU A 353 16.21 15.38 -14.70
N TYR A 354 15.00 15.18 -14.15
CA TYR A 354 14.83 14.57 -12.83
C TYR A 354 15.35 13.13 -12.76
N PHE A 355 15.04 12.28 -13.74
CA PHE A 355 15.53 10.90 -13.76
C PHE A 355 17.05 10.83 -13.97
N HIS A 356 17.63 11.69 -14.81
CA HIS A 356 19.09 11.80 -14.94
C HIS A 356 19.75 12.27 -13.63
N TYR A 357 19.11 13.20 -12.91
CA TYR A 357 19.56 13.63 -11.58
C TYR A 357 19.55 12.47 -10.58
N LEU A 358 18.45 11.72 -10.49
CA LEU A 358 18.34 10.57 -9.60
C LEU A 358 19.43 9.53 -9.90
N LYS A 359 19.70 9.24 -11.18
CA LYS A 359 20.80 8.34 -11.57
C LYS A 359 22.14 8.85 -11.04
N LYS A 360 22.47 10.11 -11.30
CA LYS A 360 23.73 10.73 -10.88
C LYS A 360 23.90 10.70 -9.36
N ARG A 361 22.84 10.97 -8.61
CA ARG A 361 22.90 11.14 -7.16
C ARG A 361 22.85 9.83 -6.39
N PHE A 362 21.99 8.90 -6.82
CA PHE A 362 21.64 7.73 -6.03
C PHE A 362 22.14 6.42 -6.63
N VAL A 363 22.76 6.41 -7.81
CA VAL A 363 23.34 5.19 -8.39
C VAL A 363 24.86 5.34 -8.49
N ASN A 364 25.59 4.40 -7.90
CA ASN A 364 27.05 4.41 -7.90
C ASN A 364 27.63 3.85 -9.21
N ASP A 365 28.96 3.88 -9.34
CA ASP A 365 29.69 3.41 -10.52
C ASP A 365 29.50 1.90 -10.80
N HIS A 366 29.06 1.13 -9.80
CA HIS A 366 28.71 -0.29 -9.94
C HIS A 366 27.25 -0.50 -10.37
N GLY A 367 26.49 0.56 -10.61
CA GLY A 367 25.07 0.47 -10.98
C GLY A 367 24.13 0.15 -9.81
N GLU A 368 24.61 0.23 -8.57
CA GLU A 368 23.80 -0.04 -7.38
C GLU A 368 23.20 1.23 -6.77
N VAL A 369 21.96 1.12 -6.30
CA VAL A 369 21.28 2.21 -5.59
C VAL A 369 21.90 2.40 -4.20
N CYS A 370 22.35 3.61 -3.93
CA CYS A 370 22.97 4.05 -2.69
C CYS A 370 22.02 4.97 -1.92
N LEU A 371 21.48 4.49 -0.80
CA LEU A 371 20.60 5.26 0.10
C LEU A 371 21.37 5.85 1.28
N THR A 372 22.70 5.96 1.19
CA THR A 372 23.54 6.49 2.26
C THR A 372 23.10 7.90 2.65
N VAL A 373 22.96 8.15 3.94
CA VAL A 373 22.64 9.46 4.49
C VAL A 373 23.91 10.05 5.09
N SER A 374 24.44 11.11 4.47
CA SER A 374 25.70 11.74 4.89
C SER A 374 25.63 12.28 6.32
N ASN A 375 24.48 12.88 6.68
CA ASN A 375 24.22 13.34 8.05
C ASN A 375 23.58 12.21 8.88
N LYS A 376 24.43 11.36 9.47
CA LYS A 376 23.99 10.25 10.33
C LYS A 376 23.14 10.71 11.53
N GLN A 377 23.45 11.87 12.10
CA GLN A 377 22.69 12.43 13.22
C GLN A 377 21.25 12.75 12.81
N ALA A 378 21.04 13.33 11.62
CA ALA A 378 19.69 13.61 11.13
C ALA A 378 18.86 12.34 10.91
N LEU A 379 19.48 11.25 10.43
CA LEU A 379 18.82 9.95 10.35
C LEU A 379 18.46 9.42 11.74
N ALA A 380 19.40 9.49 12.69
CA ALA A 380 19.17 9.06 14.06
C ALA A 380 18.03 9.84 14.74
N ASP A 381 18.00 11.18 14.58
CA ASP A 381 16.94 12.04 15.10
C ASP A 381 15.56 11.70 14.53
N TYR A 382 15.49 11.46 13.22
CA TYR A 382 14.28 11.00 12.56
C TYR A 382 13.77 9.67 13.13
N VAL A 383 14.67 8.68 13.29
CA VAL A 383 14.32 7.38 13.87
C VAL A 383 13.83 7.53 15.31
N ARG A 384 14.49 8.35 16.14
CA ARG A 384 14.05 8.65 17.53
C ARG A 384 12.67 9.29 17.54
N GLN A 385 12.38 10.20 16.61
CA GLN A 385 11.06 10.82 16.49
C GLN A 385 9.97 9.80 16.14
N LYS A 386 10.22 8.90 15.17
CA LYS A 386 9.28 7.81 14.84
C LYS A 386 9.02 6.90 16.04
N VAL A 387 10.07 6.52 16.77
CA VAL A 387 9.96 5.70 18.00
C VAL A 387 9.13 6.43 19.06
N LYS A 388 9.36 7.72 19.29
CA LYS A 388 8.53 8.54 20.21
C LYS A 388 7.06 8.55 19.79
N GLY A 389 6.79 8.66 18.49
CA GLY A 389 5.45 8.54 17.92
C GLY A 389 4.78 7.20 18.26
N ILE A 390 5.50 6.09 18.06
CA ILE A 390 5.01 4.74 18.40
C ILE A 390 4.72 4.61 19.89
N VAL A 391 5.63 5.07 20.76
CA VAL A 391 5.43 5.03 22.23
C VAL A 391 4.18 5.80 22.65
N THR A 392 3.94 6.97 22.05
CA THR A 392 2.75 7.77 22.32
C THR A 392 1.48 7.10 21.79
N MET A 393 1.57 6.49 20.60
CA MET A 393 0.46 5.82 19.95
C MET A 393 -0.07 4.66 20.80
N ILE A 394 0.80 3.78 21.30
CA ILE A 394 0.38 2.58 22.06
C ILE A 394 -0.20 2.85 23.45
N GLN A 395 -0.08 4.09 23.93
CA GLN A 395 -0.74 4.55 25.16
C GLN A 395 -2.22 4.88 24.95
N ARG A 396 -2.67 5.03 23.70
CA ARG A 396 -4.07 5.33 23.38
C ARG A 396 -4.99 4.16 23.75
N PRO A 397 -6.26 4.42 24.10
CA PRO A 397 -7.27 3.38 24.21
C PRO A 397 -7.43 2.61 22.90
N GLY A 398 -7.87 1.35 22.99
CA GLY A 398 -8.15 0.49 21.82
C GLY A 398 -7.07 -0.55 21.51
N PHE A 399 -5.82 -0.31 21.90
CA PHE A 399 -4.73 -1.28 21.76
C PHE A 399 -4.90 -2.49 22.68
N THR A 400 -4.82 -3.68 22.12
CA THR A 400 -4.86 -4.95 22.83
C THR A 400 -3.53 -5.25 23.54
N PRO A 401 -3.50 -6.19 24.50
CA PRO A 401 -2.25 -6.65 25.09
C PRO A 401 -1.26 -7.20 24.06
N VAL A 402 -1.75 -7.89 23.02
CA VAL A 402 -0.93 -8.46 21.93
C VAL A 402 -0.21 -7.34 21.17
N GLU A 403 -0.94 -6.33 20.70
CA GLU A 403 -0.35 -5.21 19.96
C GLU A 403 0.63 -4.40 20.82
N LYS A 404 0.34 -4.21 22.12
CA LYS A 404 1.25 -3.50 23.03
C LYS A 404 2.56 -4.27 23.25
N GLU A 405 2.50 -5.59 23.35
CA GLU A 405 3.68 -6.44 23.46
C GLU A 405 4.50 -6.38 22.17
N ALA A 406 3.84 -6.52 21.02
CA ALA A 406 4.45 -6.43 19.70
C ALA A 406 5.17 -5.10 19.49
N ALA A 407 4.52 -4.00 19.85
CA ALA A 407 5.09 -2.66 19.77
C ALA A 407 6.36 -2.52 20.61
N ARG A 408 6.36 -3.04 21.84
CA ARG A 408 7.54 -2.98 22.73
C ARG A 408 8.71 -3.75 22.13
N ASN A 409 8.44 -4.94 21.57
CA ASN A 409 9.45 -5.74 20.88
C ASN A 409 10.01 -4.99 19.68
N TRP A 410 9.14 -4.35 18.90
CA TRP A 410 9.54 -3.58 17.74
C TRP A 410 10.36 -2.34 18.09
N ILE A 411 9.94 -1.57 19.09
CA ILE A 411 10.71 -0.43 19.64
C ILE A 411 12.11 -0.90 20.09
N THR A 412 12.19 -2.05 20.75
CA THR A 412 13.47 -2.60 21.21
C THR A 412 14.38 -2.95 20.03
N SER A 413 13.83 -3.56 18.98
CA SER A 413 14.56 -3.86 17.74
C SER A 413 15.09 -2.60 17.06
N ILE A 414 14.24 -1.58 16.90
CA ILE A 414 14.61 -0.30 16.28
C ILE A 414 15.69 0.41 17.10
N LYS A 415 15.59 0.41 18.44
CA LYS A 415 16.62 0.99 19.30
C LYS A 415 17.98 0.30 19.17
N LYS A 416 17.99 -1.02 19.01
CA LYS A 416 19.22 -1.78 18.74
C LYS A 416 19.83 -1.37 17.40
N GLU A 417 19.03 -1.23 16.35
CA GLU A 417 19.50 -0.76 15.04
C GLU A 417 20.01 0.70 15.11
N LEU A 418 19.30 1.57 15.83
CA LEU A 418 19.73 2.95 16.06
C LEU A 418 21.12 3.05 16.71
N SER A 419 21.44 2.18 17.69
CA SER A 419 22.76 2.16 18.33
C SER A 419 23.92 1.79 17.39
N THR A 420 23.63 1.30 16.19
CA THR A 420 24.64 1.06 15.14
C THR A 420 24.85 2.24 14.20
N LEU A 421 23.96 3.24 14.26
CA LEU A 421 24.05 4.47 13.48
C LEU A 421 24.81 5.58 14.22
N GLU A 422 24.78 5.53 15.56
CA GLU A 422 25.56 6.33 16.50
C GLU A 422 26.98 5.76 16.64
#